data_AF-A0AAJ1QE09-F1
#
_entry.id   AF-A0AAJ1QE09-F1
#
_cell.length_a   1.000
_cell.length_b   1.000
_cell.length_c   1.000
_cell.angle_alpha   90.00
_cell.angle_beta   90.00
_cell.angle_gamma   90.00
#
_symmetry.space_group_name_H-M   'P 1'
#
loop_
_entity.id
_entity.type
_entity.pdbx_description
1 polymer ?
#
loop_
_entity_poly.entity_id
_entity_poly.type
_entity_poly.pdbx_seq_one_letter_code
_entity_poly.pdbx_strand_id
1 'polypeptide(L)'
;MELAVEIPQTKLAHLTYSVGLNLNEACVRHHKTLFFCWNIRAGIDKGVDLQRIVDYVNWYGQEILFKKFEIEEHFLFTLLDEDHYLVRRALKEHRRLKRLFKIDVKNPMKSLIYIEEELDLHIRFEEKQMFPEFEKNATQKKLKVIKEQFNTLLTNTDWKDQFWL
;
A
#
# COMPACT_ATOMS: atom_id res chain seq x y z
N MET A 1 -21.22 52.13 31.85
CA MET A 1 -22.15 51.03 32.20
C MET A 1 -21.62 49.79 31.51
N GLU A 2 -20.67 49.10 32.13
CA GLU A 2 -20.13 47.84 31.63
C GLU A 2 -21.11 46.73 31.98
N LEU A 3 -21.62 46.04 30.96
CA LEU A 3 -22.41 44.82 31.16
C LEU A 3 -21.42 43.65 31.24
N ALA A 4 -21.01 43.32 32.46
CA ALA A 4 -20.30 42.08 32.74
C ALA A 4 -21.28 40.91 32.65
N VAL A 5 -21.19 40.12 31.58
CA VAL A 5 -21.87 38.83 31.49
C VAL A 5 -20.90 37.77 32.00
N GLU A 6 -21.17 37.23 33.19
CA GLU A 6 -20.45 36.06 33.70
C GLU A 6 -20.84 34.83 32.87
N ILE A 7 -19.89 34.29 32.10
CA ILE A 7 -20.04 33.00 31.43
C ILE A 7 -19.66 31.92 32.44
N PRO A 8 -20.55 30.96 32.77
CA PRO A 8 -20.20 29.87 33.68
C PRO A 8 -19.05 29.05 33.10
N GLN A 9 -17.99 28.87 33.88
CA GLN A 9 -16.92 27.93 33.54
C GLN A 9 -17.46 26.49 33.55
N THR A 10 -18.02 26.05 32.42
CA THR A 10 -18.22 24.63 32.17
C THR A 10 -16.84 23.99 32.07
N LYS A 11 -16.49 23.14 33.04
CA LYS A 11 -15.34 22.23 32.94
C LYS A 11 -15.39 21.54 31.59
N LEU A 12 -14.48 21.92 30.69
CA LEU A 12 -14.24 21.18 29.47
C LEU A 12 -13.66 19.83 29.92
N ALA A 13 -14.50 18.81 30.03
CA ALA A 13 -14.00 17.45 30.06
C ALA A 13 -13.20 17.30 28.76
N HIS A 14 -11.89 17.07 28.88
CA HIS A 14 -11.06 16.66 27.75
C HIS A 14 -11.67 15.37 27.20
N LEU A 15 -12.57 15.51 26.23
CA LEU A 15 -12.92 14.45 25.30
C LEU A 15 -11.66 14.22 24.48
N THR A 16 -10.77 13.38 25.00
CA THR A 16 -9.79 12.68 24.19
C THR A 16 -10.59 11.80 23.25
N TYR A 17 -10.97 12.35 22.09
CA TYR A 17 -11.31 11.54 20.94
C TYR A 17 -10.07 10.75 20.58
N SER A 18 -9.92 9.55 21.15
CA SER A 18 -9.03 8.56 20.54
C SER A 18 -9.72 8.13 19.26
N VAL A 19 -9.48 8.85 18.17
CA VAL A 19 -9.84 8.36 16.84
C VAL A 19 -9.08 7.05 16.68
N GLY A 20 -9.80 5.93 16.75
CA GLY A 20 -9.22 4.60 16.60
C GLY A 20 -8.61 4.49 15.22
N LEU A 21 -7.46 3.81 15.14
CA LEU A 21 -6.79 3.53 13.86
C LEU A 21 -7.74 2.68 13.00
N ASN A 22 -7.95 3.07 11.74
CA ASN A 22 -8.68 2.24 10.77
C ASN A 22 -7.72 1.47 9.84
N LEU A 23 -8.26 0.57 9.01
CA LEU A 23 -7.44 -0.30 8.18
C LEU A 23 -6.70 0.45 7.08
N ASN A 24 -7.34 1.45 6.45
CA ASN A 24 -6.68 2.31 5.46
C ASN A 24 -5.49 3.08 6.06
N GLU A 25 -5.63 3.59 7.29
CA GLU A 25 -4.54 4.26 8.00
C GLU A 25 -3.42 3.29 8.41
N ALA A 26 -3.77 2.06 8.77
CA ALA A 26 -2.78 1.01 9.06
C ALA A 26 -2.01 0.60 7.80
N CYS A 27 -2.66 0.62 6.64
CA CYS A 27 -2.11 0.21 5.35
C CYS A 27 -1.74 1.40 4.46
N VAL A 28 -1.52 2.61 4.98
CA VAL A 28 -1.29 3.81 4.12
C VAL A 28 -0.14 3.64 3.12
N ARG A 29 0.88 2.84 3.46
CA ARG A 29 2.00 2.53 2.57
C ARG A 29 1.61 1.62 1.40
N HIS A 30 0.59 0.78 1.56
CA HIS A 30 0.02 -0.04 0.51
C HIS A 30 -0.53 0.81 -0.63
N HIS A 31 -1.26 1.89 -0.30
CA HIS A 31 -1.86 2.78 -1.30
C HIS A 31 -0.78 3.52 -2.12
N LYS A 32 0.42 3.71 -1.56
CA LYS A 32 1.57 4.28 -2.29
C LYS A 32 2.07 3.37 -3.42
N THR A 33 1.70 2.09 -3.44
CA THR A 33 2.00 1.20 -4.57
C THR A 33 1.26 1.60 -5.85
N LEU A 34 0.13 2.31 -5.76
CA LEU A 34 -0.51 2.91 -6.95
C LEU A 34 0.37 4.01 -7.56
N PHE A 35 1.12 4.75 -6.74
CA PHE A 35 2.10 5.74 -7.23
C PHE A 35 3.26 5.06 -7.97
N PHE A 36 3.68 3.86 -7.56
CA PHE A 36 4.64 3.05 -8.32
C PHE A 36 4.10 2.68 -9.71
N CYS A 37 2.86 2.22 -9.79
CA CYS A 37 2.22 1.89 -11.07
C CYS A 37 2.13 3.13 -11.97
N TRP A 38 1.80 4.28 -11.39
CA TRP A 38 1.79 5.56 -12.10
C TRP A 38 3.19 5.99 -12.57
N ASN A 39 4.23 5.80 -11.76
CA ASN A 39 5.60 6.13 -12.13
C ASN A 39 6.02 5.37 -13.41
N ILE A 40 5.71 4.07 -13.52
CA ILE A 40 6.00 3.29 -14.74
C ILE A 40 5.33 3.93 -15.96
N ARG A 41 4.02 4.21 -15.88
CA ARG A 41 3.26 4.87 -16.96
C ARG A 41 3.86 6.22 -17.33
N ALA A 42 4.18 7.05 -16.33
CA ALA A 42 4.78 8.36 -16.54
C ALA A 42 6.16 8.26 -17.23
N GLY A 43 6.99 7.28 -16.87
CA GLY A 43 8.28 7.04 -17.52
C GLY A 43 8.12 6.66 -18.99
N ILE A 44 7.18 5.75 -19.28
CA ILE A 44 6.83 5.33 -20.63
C ILE A 44 6.34 6.53 -21.46
N ASP A 45 5.38 7.29 -20.95
CA ASP A 45 4.76 8.43 -21.65
C ASP A 45 5.76 9.55 -21.94
N LYS A 46 6.72 9.77 -21.03
CA LYS A 46 7.79 10.76 -21.18
C LYS A 46 8.94 10.27 -22.09
N GLY A 47 8.89 9.03 -22.59
CA GLY A 47 9.97 8.45 -23.40
C GLY A 47 11.28 8.30 -22.63
N VAL A 48 11.21 8.05 -21.33
CA VAL A 48 12.39 7.79 -20.49
C VAL A 48 13.10 6.54 -21.01
N ASP A 49 14.44 6.55 -20.94
CA ASP A 49 15.22 5.37 -21.29
C ASP A 49 14.72 4.12 -20.56
N LEU A 50 14.47 3.06 -21.34
CA LEU A 50 13.77 1.88 -20.85
C LEU A 50 14.55 1.17 -19.74
N GLN A 51 15.89 1.21 -19.78
CA GLN A 51 16.71 0.60 -18.75
C GLN A 51 16.54 1.31 -17.41
N ARG A 52 16.40 2.64 -17.39
CA ARG A 52 16.14 3.39 -16.15
C ARG A 52 14.81 2.97 -15.49
N ILE A 53 13.78 2.74 -16.30
CA ILE A 53 12.48 2.27 -15.78
C ILE A 53 12.62 0.84 -15.25
N VAL A 54 13.32 -0.05 -15.98
CA VAL A 54 13.57 -1.44 -15.55
C VAL A 54 14.35 -1.48 -14.24
N ASP A 55 15.38 -0.66 -14.08
CA ASP A 55 16.20 -0.59 -12.86
C ASP A 55 15.35 -0.15 -11.65
N TYR A 56 14.50 0.86 -11.85
CA TYR A 56 13.54 1.30 -10.83
C TYR A 56 12.53 0.20 -10.46
N VAL A 57 11.97 -0.50 -11.44
CA VAL A 57 11.00 -1.59 -11.20
C VAL A 57 11.66 -2.75 -10.47
N ASN A 58 12.86 -3.15 -10.86
CA ASN A 58 13.61 -4.20 -10.17
C ASN A 58 13.93 -3.81 -8.73
N TRP A 59 14.40 -2.58 -8.50
CA TRP A 59 14.65 -2.06 -7.17
C TRP A 59 13.37 -2.03 -6.32
N TYR A 60 12.27 -1.49 -6.84
CA TYR A 60 11.01 -1.41 -6.12
C TYR A 60 10.47 -2.80 -5.76
N GLY A 61 10.58 -3.75 -6.69
CA GLY A 61 10.21 -5.15 -6.49
C GLY A 61 10.91 -5.76 -5.27
N GLN A 62 12.24 -5.68 -5.25
CA GLN A 62 13.08 -6.29 -4.21
C GLN A 62 12.98 -5.55 -2.88
N GLU A 63 13.05 -4.21 -2.91
CA GLU A 63 13.21 -3.44 -1.69
C GLU A 63 11.89 -3.10 -1.00
N ILE A 64 10.78 -3.11 -1.73
CA ILE A 64 9.48 -2.64 -1.26
C ILE A 64 8.40 -3.69 -1.47
N LEU A 65 8.11 -4.09 -2.72
CA LEU A 65 6.91 -4.86 -3.04
C LEU A 65 6.93 -6.27 -2.44
N PHE A 66 8.06 -6.99 -2.52
CA PHE A 66 8.10 -8.35 -2.00
C PHE A 66 8.08 -8.39 -0.47
N LYS A 67 8.72 -7.42 0.19
CA LYS A 67 8.63 -7.23 1.64
C LYS A 67 7.21 -6.83 2.06
N LYS A 68 6.53 -5.99 1.27
CA LYS A 68 5.10 -5.67 1.43
C LYS A 68 4.26 -6.94 1.41
N PHE A 69 4.44 -7.80 0.40
CA PHE A 69 3.72 -9.08 0.33
C PHE A 69 3.97 -9.95 1.55
N GLU A 70 5.21 -10.04 2.03
CA GLU A 70 5.51 -10.79 3.26
C GLU A 70 4.77 -10.23 4.48
N ILE A 71 4.73 -8.91 4.65
CA ILE A 71 3.96 -8.27 5.73
C ILE A 71 2.47 -8.59 5.60
N GLU A 72 1.94 -8.53 4.38
CA GLU A 72 0.54 -8.83 4.12
C GLU A 72 0.20 -10.27 4.45
N GLU A 73 1.00 -11.21 3.98
CA GLU A 73 0.82 -12.64 4.20
C GLU A 73 0.93 -13.00 5.70
N HIS A 74 1.87 -12.41 6.44
CA HIS A 74 2.11 -12.78 7.85
C HIS A 74 1.25 -12.01 8.87
N PHE A 75 0.75 -10.82 8.53
CA PHE A 75 0.03 -9.97 9.48
C PHE A 75 -1.37 -9.62 8.98
N LEU A 76 -1.50 -9.08 7.77
CA LEU A 76 -2.78 -8.58 7.27
C LEU A 76 -3.74 -9.73 6.96
N PHE A 77 -3.29 -10.76 6.25
CA PHE A 77 -4.12 -11.88 5.80
C PHE A 77 -4.58 -12.77 6.96
N THR A 78 -3.91 -12.70 8.11
CA THR A 78 -4.31 -13.38 9.36
C THR A 78 -5.58 -12.80 10.01
N LEU A 79 -6.13 -11.71 9.44
CA LEU A 79 -7.44 -11.19 9.79
C LEU A 79 -8.61 -12.02 9.24
N LEU A 80 -8.34 -12.94 8.32
CA LEU A 80 -9.28 -13.97 7.84
C LEU A 80 -8.65 -15.35 8.00
N ASP A 81 -9.47 -16.38 7.87
CA ASP A 81 -9.00 -17.76 7.80
C ASP A 81 -8.15 -17.97 6.54
N GLU A 82 -7.14 -18.84 6.62
CA GLU A 82 -6.23 -19.13 5.51
C GLU A 82 -6.98 -19.69 4.27
N ASP A 83 -8.04 -20.45 4.54
CA ASP A 83 -8.91 -21.10 3.56
C ASP A 83 -9.81 -20.08 2.83
N HIS A 84 -9.94 -18.86 3.37
CA HIS A 84 -10.85 -17.86 2.87
C HIS A 84 -10.52 -17.52 1.41
N TYR A 85 -11.55 -17.48 0.55
CA TYR A 85 -11.34 -17.38 -0.90
C TYR A 85 -10.56 -16.13 -1.32
N LEU A 86 -10.75 -15.01 -0.59
CA LEU A 86 -10.01 -13.77 -0.81
C LEU A 86 -8.51 -13.92 -0.52
N VAL A 87 -8.14 -14.57 0.59
CA VAL A 87 -6.75 -14.85 0.96
C VAL A 87 -6.10 -15.75 -0.08
N ARG A 88 -6.77 -16.84 -0.47
CA ARG A 88 -6.29 -17.74 -1.54
C ARG A 88 -6.09 -17.02 -2.87
N ARG A 89 -6.96 -16.08 -3.21
CA ARG A 89 -6.85 -15.26 -4.41
C ARG A 89 -5.64 -14.32 -4.32
N ALA A 90 -5.50 -13.56 -3.24
CA ALA A 90 -4.37 -12.64 -3.04
C ALA A 90 -3.02 -13.37 -3.11
N LEU A 91 -2.89 -14.51 -2.44
CA LEU A 91 -1.68 -15.36 -2.51
C LEU A 91 -1.37 -15.84 -3.94
N LYS A 92 -2.39 -16.13 -4.74
CA LYS A 92 -2.21 -16.50 -6.16
C LYS A 92 -1.74 -15.30 -6.97
N GLU A 93 -2.29 -14.11 -6.73
CA GLU A 93 -1.90 -12.86 -7.39
C GLU A 93 -0.47 -12.46 -7.00
N HIS A 94 -0.07 -12.55 -5.73
CA HIS A 94 1.32 -12.35 -5.28
C HIS A 94 2.30 -13.26 -6.01
N ARG A 95 1.99 -14.57 -6.14
CA ARG A 95 2.84 -15.51 -6.88
C ARG A 95 2.95 -15.17 -8.36
N ARG A 96 1.89 -14.64 -8.98
CA ARG A 96 1.89 -14.20 -10.37
C ARG A 96 2.74 -12.94 -10.54
N LEU A 97 2.53 -11.94 -9.70
CA LEU A 97 3.31 -10.70 -9.68
C LEU A 97 4.80 -10.97 -9.47
N LYS A 98 5.18 -11.81 -8.49
CA LYS A 98 6.59 -12.24 -8.29
C LYS A 98 7.23 -12.84 -9.55
N ARG A 99 6.45 -13.48 -10.44
CA ARG A 99 6.97 -14.00 -11.71
C ARG A 99 7.11 -12.91 -12.77
N LEU A 100 6.18 -11.95 -12.83
CA LEU A 100 6.23 -10.84 -13.79
C LEU A 100 7.46 -9.94 -13.59
N PHE A 101 7.88 -9.76 -12.34
CA PHE A 101 9.11 -9.04 -12.01
C PHE A 101 10.40 -9.75 -12.51
N LYS A 102 10.31 -10.97 -13.03
CA LYS A 102 11.38 -11.57 -13.85
C LYS A 102 11.29 -11.01 -15.27
N ILE A 103 11.61 -9.73 -15.40
CA ILE A 103 11.48 -8.96 -16.64
C ILE A 103 12.22 -9.66 -17.79
N ASP A 104 11.54 -9.85 -18.91
CA ASP A 104 12.15 -10.39 -20.12
C ASP A 104 13.03 -9.33 -20.78
N VAL A 105 14.34 -9.60 -20.84
CA VAL A 105 15.33 -8.71 -21.46
C VAL A 105 15.05 -8.49 -22.95
N LYS A 106 14.37 -9.42 -23.63
CA LYS A 106 14.01 -9.27 -25.05
C LYS A 106 12.78 -8.39 -25.27
N ASN A 107 11.90 -8.29 -24.26
CA ASN A 107 10.71 -7.46 -24.33
C ASN A 107 10.37 -6.83 -22.97
N PRO A 108 11.24 -5.92 -22.49
CA PRO A 108 11.06 -5.29 -21.18
C PRO A 108 9.81 -4.42 -21.15
N MET A 109 9.49 -3.73 -22.25
CA MET A 109 8.30 -2.88 -22.38
C MET A 109 7.01 -3.65 -22.06
N LYS A 110 6.83 -4.84 -22.64
CA LYS A 110 5.67 -5.70 -22.36
C LYS A 110 5.62 -6.14 -20.90
N SER A 111 6.77 -6.42 -20.29
CA SER A 111 6.86 -6.83 -18.89
C SER A 111 6.45 -5.68 -17.97
N LEU A 112 6.94 -4.46 -18.23
CA LEU A 112 6.55 -3.26 -17.49
C LEU A 112 5.03 -3.08 -17.52
N ILE A 113 4.44 -3.09 -18.73
CA ILE A 113 2.99 -2.92 -18.93
C ILE A 113 2.18 -3.87 -18.03
N TYR A 114 2.50 -5.17 -18.11
CA TYR A 114 1.79 -6.15 -17.29
C TYR A 114 2.04 -6.01 -15.79
N ILE A 115 3.23 -5.57 -15.38
CA ILE A 115 3.53 -5.32 -13.96
C ILE A 115 2.62 -4.21 -13.44
N GLU A 116 2.54 -3.06 -14.12
CA GLU A 116 1.72 -1.98 -13.59
C GLU A 116 0.22 -2.29 -13.66
N GLU A 117 -0.25 -2.94 -14.72
CA GLU A 117 -1.67 -3.28 -14.87
C GLU A 117 -2.12 -4.29 -13.82
N GLU A 118 -1.39 -5.40 -13.67
CA GLU A 118 -1.76 -6.45 -12.73
C GLU A 118 -1.63 -6.00 -11.28
N LEU A 119 -0.63 -5.18 -10.96
CA LEU A 119 -0.44 -4.66 -9.61
C LEU A 119 -1.51 -3.63 -9.25
N ASP A 120 -1.87 -2.71 -10.17
CA ASP A 120 -2.96 -1.75 -9.96
C ASP A 120 -4.29 -2.48 -9.71
N LEU A 121 -4.60 -3.51 -10.50
CA LEU A 121 -5.78 -4.34 -10.32
C LEU A 121 -5.78 -5.11 -8.99
N HIS A 122 -4.63 -5.63 -8.58
CA HIS A 122 -4.46 -6.32 -7.31
C HIS A 122 -4.72 -5.40 -6.12
N ILE A 123 -4.10 -4.21 -6.10
CA ILE A 123 -4.33 -3.22 -5.03
C ILE A 123 -5.80 -2.81 -4.96
N ARG A 124 -6.46 -2.57 -6.11
CA ARG A 124 -7.90 -2.26 -6.12
C ARG A 124 -8.76 -3.40 -5.63
N PHE A 125 -8.39 -4.64 -5.92
CA PHE A 125 -9.07 -5.81 -5.39
C PHE A 125 -8.95 -5.86 -3.86
N GLU A 126 -7.75 -5.63 -3.33
CA GLU A 126 -7.51 -5.61 -1.90
C GLU A 126 -8.34 -4.50 -1.22
N GLU A 127 -8.25 -3.26 -1.71
CA GLU A 127 -8.97 -2.12 -1.15
C GLU A 127 -10.50 -2.27 -1.23
N LYS A 128 -11.04 -2.75 -2.35
CA LYS A 128 -12.50 -2.78 -2.58
C LYS A 128 -13.18 -4.04 -2.06
N GLN A 129 -12.45 -5.15 -1.93
CA GLN A 129 -13.04 -6.45 -1.59
C GLN A 129 -12.43 -7.05 -0.32
N MET A 130 -11.11 -7.00 -0.16
CA MET A 130 -10.47 -7.61 1.02
C MET A 130 -10.55 -6.75 2.26
N PHE A 131 -10.27 -5.46 2.14
CA PHE A 131 -10.25 -4.54 3.28
C PHE A 131 -11.60 -4.47 4.00
N PRO A 132 -12.76 -4.39 3.31
CA PRO A 132 -14.06 -4.44 3.97
C PRO A 132 -14.29 -5.73 4.78
N GLU A 133 -13.75 -6.86 4.32
CA GLU A 133 -13.84 -8.13 5.05
C GLU A 133 -12.87 -8.18 6.23
N PHE A 134 -11.65 -7.65 6.07
CA PHE A 134 -10.67 -7.53 7.15
C PHE A 134 -11.14 -6.63 8.29
N GLU A 135 -11.85 -5.54 7.98
CA GLU A 135 -12.37 -4.62 8.99
C GLU A 135 -13.31 -5.31 10.00
N LYS A 136 -14.03 -6.36 9.58
CA LYS A 136 -14.93 -7.12 10.47
C LYS A 136 -14.19 -7.84 11.61
N ASN A 137 -12.92 -8.18 11.40
CA ASN A 137 -12.08 -8.91 12.35
C ASN A 137 -10.90 -8.07 12.89
N ALA A 138 -10.78 -6.81 12.45
CA ALA A 138 -9.70 -5.92 12.81
C ALA A 138 -9.89 -5.37 14.23
N THR A 139 -8.89 -5.54 15.08
CA THR A 139 -8.84 -4.90 16.40
C THR A 139 -7.77 -3.82 16.44
N GLN A 140 -7.94 -2.82 17.30
CA GLN A 140 -6.96 -1.74 17.46
C GLN A 140 -5.54 -2.25 17.73
N LYS A 141 -5.40 -3.35 18.48
CA LYS A 141 -4.10 -3.99 18.73
C LYS A 141 -3.50 -4.55 17.43
N LYS A 142 -4.28 -5.28 16.64
CA LYS A 142 -3.82 -5.85 15.36
C LYS A 142 -3.46 -4.75 14.36
N LEU A 143 -4.30 -3.72 14.24
CA LEU A 143 -4.08 -2.59 13.32
C LEU A 143 -2.79 -1.82 13.64
N LYS A 144 -2.48 -1.62 14.93
CA LYS A 144 -1.21 -0.99 15.33
C LYS A 144 0.01 -1.81 14.89
N VAL A 145 -0.01 -3.13 15.12
CA VAL A 145 1.06 -4.03 14.69
C VAL A 145 1.21 -4.00 13.17
N ILE A 146 0.11 -4.10 12.43
CA ILE A 146 0.12 -4.02 10.96
C ILE A 146 0.76 -2.70 10.50
N LYS A 147 0.34 -1.58 11.07
CA LYS A 147 0.89 -0.25 10.75
C LYS A 147 2.39 -0.15 11.01
N GLU A 148 2.85 -0.67 12.14
CA GLU A 148 4.27 -0.70 12.50
C GLU A 148 5.09 -1.50 11.49
N GLN A 149 4.59 -2.67 11.07
CA GLN A 149 5.26 -3.48 10.03
C GLN A 149 5.31 -2.74 8.69
N PHE A 150 4.20 -2.17 8.21
CA PHE A 150 4.21 -1.39 6.97
C PHE A 150 5.15 -0.18 7.06
N ASN A 151 5.31 0.43 8.23
CA ASN A 151 6.18 1.57 8.42
C ASN A 151 7.68 1.27 8.29
N THR A 152 8.10 0.00 8.29
CA THR A 152 9.51 -0.37 8.08
C THR A 152 9.91 -0.34 6.60
N LEU A 153 8.94 -0.36 5.68
CA LEU A 153 9.21 -0.37 4.24
C LEU A 153 9.88 0.93 3.79
N LEU A 154 10.58 0.88 2.65
CA LEU A 154 10.94 2.10 1.93
C LEU A 154 9.72 2.65 1.18
N THR A 155 9.92 3.77 0.50
CA THR A 155 8.93 4.43 -0.35
C THR A 155 9.52 4.74 -1.71
N ASN A 156 8.67 5.08 -2.68
CA ASN A 156 9.11 5.46 -4.03
C ASN A 156 10.13 6.61 -4.03
N THR A 157 10.09 7.50 -3.03
CA THR A 157 11.00 8.65 -2.93
C THR A 157 12.42 8.27 -2.52
N ASP A 158 12.63 7.06 -2.01
CA ASP A 158 13.97 6.55 -1.67
C ASP A 158 14.78 6.16 -2.92
N TRP A 159 14.13 6.07 -4.08
CA TRP A 159 14.81 5.92 -5.36
C TRP A 159 15.47 7.24 -5.78
N LYS A 160 16.76 7.18 -6.11
CA LYS A 160 17.57 8.37 -6.42
C LYS A 160 17.34 8.90 -7.83
N ASP A 161 17.08 8.02 -8.79
CA ASP A 161 16.94 8.38 -10.20
C ASP A 161 15.46 8.61 -10.57
N GLN A 162 14.85 9.63 -9.96
CA GLN A 162 13.43 9.94 -10.16
C GLN A 162 13.18 10.51 -11.56
N PHE A 163 12.53 9.73 -12.41
CA PHE A 163 12.24 10.09 -13.80
C PHE A 163 10.79 10.55 -14.04
N TRP A 164 9.93 10.43 -13.02
CA TRP A 164 8.50 10.75 -13.10
C TRP A 164 8.17 12.21 -12.75
N LEU A 165 9.15 12.98 -12.27
CA LEU A 165 9.02 14.41 -11.95
C LEU A 165 8.66 15.25 -13.17
#